data_AF-A0A2M9P102-F1
#
_entry.id   AF-A0A2M9P102-F1
#
_cell.length_a   1.000
_cell.length_b   1.000
_cell.length_c   1.000
_cell.angle_alpha   90.00
_cell.angle_beta   90.00
_cell.angle_gamma   90.00
#
_symmetry.space_group_name_H-M   'P 1'
#
loop_
_entity.id
_entity.type
_entity.pdbx_description
1 polymer ?
#
loop_
_entity_poly.entity_id
_entity_poly.type
_entity_poly.pdbx_seq_one_letter_code
_entity_poly.pdbx_strand_id
1 'polypeptide(L)'
;MLRWEVAAVKGGLATLISFLLYLSGIMNEVTVVLVFFQVLDMITGLFRAYMTKSLNSTFCLAGLIKKVAVFVLIGMAAGLEYFFISVGQETGGLIILAVTSFFIVNEGLSILENCAQMGLPIPPVLYNSLDKLHKDPGGKEQSMARDPLLEKIDKAVLIKEIQQVHQENIKQTEKTS
;
A
#
# COMPACT_ATOMS: atom_id res chain seq x y z
N MET A 1 -23.78 -7.90 -9.91
CA MET A 1 -23.93 -8.24 -8.47
C MET A 1 -23.58 -7.02 -7.63
N LEU A 2 -24.36 -6.77 -6.58
CA LEU A 2 -24.66 -5.45 -6.02
C LEU A 2 -23.50 -4.74 -5.30
N ARG A 3 -23.31 -3.45 -5.58
CA ARG A 3 -22.39 -2.51 -4.89
C ARG A 3 -22.58 -2.45 -3.36
N TRP A 4 -23.79 -2.77 -2.89
CA TRP A 4 -24.13 -2.80 -1.47
C TRP A 4 -23.62 -4.05 -0.74
N GLU A 5 -23.46 -5.18 -1.43
CA GLU A 5 -22.89 -6.42 -0.87
C GLU A 5 -21.40 -6.22 -0.52
N VAL A 6 -20.65 -5.55 -1.40
CA VAL A 6 -19.23 -5.26 -1.18
C VAL A 6 -19.01 -4.24 -0.06
N ALA A 7 -19.92 -3.28 0.08
CA ALA A 7 -19.91 -2.31 1.18
C ALA A 7 -20.28 -2.98 2.53
N ALA A 8 -21.25 -3.90 2.52
CA ALA A 8 -21.67 -4.65 3.70
C ALA A 8 -20.61 -5.67 4.15
N VAL A 9 -19.92 -6.34 3.22
CA VAL A 9 -18.81 -7.25 3.54
C VAL A 9 -17.58 -6.50 4.06
N LYS A 10 -17.25 -5.33 3.48
CA LYS A 10 -16.15 -4.47 3.95
C LYS A 10 -16.46 -3.85 5.33
N GLY A 11 -17.69 -3.38 5.53
CA GLY A 11 -18.15 -2.87 6.81
C GLY A 11 -18.17 -3.98 7.88
N GLY A 12 -18.75 -5.14 7.54
CA GLY A 12 -18.82 -6.32 8.40
C GLY A 12 -17.45 -6.80 8.87
N LEU A 13 -16.45 -6.88 7.97
CA LEU A 13 -15.08 -7.25 8.31
C LEU A 13 -14.41 -6.20 9.20
N ALA A 14 -14.62 -4.91 8.95
CA ALA A 14 -14.09 -3.83 9.78
C ALA A 14 -14.67 -3.85 11.20
N THR A 15 -15.97 -4.10 11.35
CA THR A 15 -16.60 -4.30 12.65
C THR A 15 -16.16 -5.59 13.34
N LEU A 16 -15.98 -6.69 12.61
CA LEU A 16 -15.51 -7.96 13.18
C LEU A 16 -14.07 -7.84 13.69
N ILE A 17 -13.19 -7.20 12.92
CA ILE A 17 -11.80 -6.91 13.32
C ILE A 17 -11.78 -5.97 14.53
N SER A 18 -12.58 -4.90 14.52
CA SER A 18 -12.68 -3.97 15.65
C SER A 18 -13.23 -4.63 16.92
N PHE A 19 -14.18 -5.56 16.78
CA PHE A 19 -14.76 -6.34 17.88
C PHE A 19 -13.79 -7.39 18.43
N LEU A 20 -13.03 -8.07 17.58
CA LEU A 20 -12.00 -9.03 17.98
C LEU A 20 -10.80 -8.35 18.65
N LEU A 21 -10.41 -7.15 18.21
CA LEU A 21 -9.37 -6.33 18.85
C LEU A 21 -9.79 -5.78 20.21
N TYR A 22 -11.07 -5.40 20.35
CA TYR A 22 -11.63 -4.97 21.63
C TYR A 22 -11.71 -6.12 22.65
N LEU A 23 -12.07 -7.34 22.21
CA LEU A 23 -12.18 -8.51 23.08
C LEU A 23 -10.85 -9.10 23.52
N SER A 24 -9.74 -8.85 22.82
CA SER A 24 -8.47 -9.48 23.16
C SER A 24 -7.74 -8.83 24.34
N GLY A 25 -8.09 -7.60 24.73
CA GLY A 25 -7.45 -6.91 25.86
C GLY A 25 -5.95 -6.62 25.68
N ILE A 26 -5.41 -6.78 24.46
CA ILE A 26 -3.97 -6.68 24.11
C ILE A 26 -3.60 -5.31 23.52
N MET A 27 -4.53 -4.35 23.43
CA MET A 27 -4.30 -3.10 22.69
C MET A 27 -3.38 -2.14 23.45
N ASN A 28 -2.06 -2.30 23.25
CA ASN A 28 -1.06 -1.31 23.60
C ASN A 28 -1.30 -0.01 22.81
N GLU A 29 -0.99 1.13 23.40
CA GLU A 29 -1.24 2.46 22.83
C GLU A 29 -0.59 2.61 21.44
N VAL A 30 0.60 2.02 21.26
CA VAL A 30 1.33 2.00 19.98
C VAL A 30 0.57 1.26 18.87
N THR A 31 -0.15 0.19 19.19
CA THR A 31 -0.93 -0.57 18.20
C THR A 31 -2.14 0.22 17.72
N VAL A 32 -2.75 1.01 18.61
CA VAL A 32 -3.84 1.94 18.24
C VAL A 32 -3.33 3.01 17.27
N VAL A 33 -2.15 3.58 17.53
CA VAL A 33 -1.51 4.56 16.62
C VAL A 33 -1.23 3.94 15.26
N LEU A 34 -0.74 2.69 15.21
CA LEU A 34 -0.54 1.99 13.93
C LEU A 34 -1.83 1.83 13.13
N VAL A 35 -2.92 1.40 13.78
CA VAL A 35 -4.22 1.26 13.10
C VAL A 35 -4.68 2.60 12.55
N PHE A 36 -4.51 3.68 13.31
CA PHE A 36 -4.82 5.03 12.83
C PHE A 36 -4.02 5.41 11.57
N PHE A 37 -2.71 5.16 11.57
CA PHE A 37 -1.86 5.40 10.39
C PHE A 37 -2.27 4.53 9.19
N GLN A 38 -2.63 3.26 9.41
CA GLN A 38 -3.12 2.38 8.33
C GLN A 38 -4.43 2.88 7.71
N VAL A 39 -5.33 3.44 8.51
CA VAL A 39 -6.59 4.05 8.04
C VAL A 39 -6.30 5.32 7.24
N LEU A 40 -5.40 6.20 7.73
CA LEU A 40 -4.99 7.39 6.99
C LEU A 40 -4.34 7.04 5.64
N ASP A 41 -3.48 6.03 5.62
CA ASP A 41 -2.86 5.53 4.39
C ASP A 41 -3.93 5.02 3.40
N MET A 42 -4.92 4.27 3.87
CA MET A 42 -6.03 3.82 3.02
C MET A 42 -6.82 4.99 2.43
N ILE A 43 -7.09 6.02 3.23
CA ILE A 43 -7.82 7.22 2.79
C ILE A 43 -6.98 8.00 1.75
N THR A 44 -5.71 8.26 2.04
CA THR A 44 -4.81 8.98 1.11
C THR A 44 -4.59 8.22 -0.20
N GLY A 45 -4.44 6.89 -0.14
CA GLY A 45 -4.37 6.04 -1.32
C GLY A 45 -5.65 6.07 -2.15
N LEU A 46 -6.81 6.14 -1.51
CA LEU A 46 -8.09 6.29 -2.22
C LEU A 46 -8.22 7.64 -2.93
N PHE A 47 -7.82 8.74 -2.26
CA PHE A 47 -7.79 10.07 -2.88
C PHE A 47 -6.85 10.12 -4.08
N ARG A 48 -5.64 9.57 -3.93
CA ARG A 48 -4.66 9.44 -5.00
C ARG A 48 -5.24 8.67 -6.18
N ALA A 49 -5.86 7.51 -5.95
CA ALA A 49 -6.45 6.69 -7.01
C ALA A 49 -7.67 7.35 -7.70
N TYR A 50 -8.43 8.17 -6.98
CA TYR A 50 -9.51 9.00 -7.54
C TYR A 50 -8.96 10.08 -8.47
N MET A 51 -7.91 10.81 -8.04
CA MET A 51 -7.26 11.84 -8.85
C MET A 51 -6.58 11.27 -10.10
N THR A 52 -5.94 10.10 -9.99
CA THR A 52 -5.26 9.43 -11.12
C THR A 52 -6.20 8.59 -12.00
N LYS A 53 -7.51 8.57 -11.71
CA LYS A 53 -8.54 7.73 -12.38
C LYS A 53 -8.19 6.24 -12.49
N SER A 54 -7.36 5.73 -11.58
CA SER A 54 -6.83 4.37 -11.62
C SER A 54 -7.36 3.55 -10.44
N LEU A 55 -8.66 3.25 -10.44
CA LEU A 55 -9.29 2.43 -9.41
C LEU A 55 -9.23 0.95 -9.80
N ASN A 56 -8.14 0.28 -9.43
CA ASN A 56 -8.04 -1.18 -9.56
C ASN A 56 -8.29 -1.85 -8.20
N SER A 57 -9.38 -2.62 -8.09
CA SER A 57 -9.75 -3.35 -6.88
C SER A 57 -8.71 -4.40 -6.47
N THR A 58 -7.98 -4.97 -7.44
CA THR A 58 -6.92 -5.95 -7.18
C THR A 58 -5.75 -5.32 -6.44
N PHE A 59 -5.44 -4.05 -6.75
CA PHE A 59 -4.40 -3.28 -6.05
C PHE A 59 -4.79 -2.99 -4.59
N CYS A 60 -6.06 -2.64 -4.36
CA CYS A 60 -6.60 -2.43 -3.03
C CYS A 60 -6.55 -3.70 -2.16
N LEU A 61 -6.87 -4.87 -2.73
CA LEU A 61 -6.78 -6.14 -2.03
C LEU A 61 -5.33 -6.53 -1.70
N ALA A 62 -4.40 -6.34 -2.63
CA ALA A 62 -2.97 -6.59 -2.39
C ALA A 62 -2.41 -5.72 -1.26
N GLY A 63 -2.84 -4.46 -1.18
CA GLY A 63 -2.51 -3.56 -0.07
C GLY A 63 -3.05 -4.05 1.28
N LEU A 64 -4.29 -4.54 1.31
CA LEU A 64 -4.90 -5.08 2.53
C LEU A 64 -4.17 -6.34 3.04
N ILE A 65 -3.79 -7.25 2.14
CA ILE A 65 -3.02 -8.46 2.50
C ILE A 65 -1.70 -8.08 3.17
N LYS A 66 -0.99 -7.08 2.64
CA LYS A 66 0.24 -6.57 3.23
C LYS A 66 0.01 -6.01 4.64
N LYS A 67 -1.08 -5.29 4.86
CA LYS A 67 -1.44 -4.76 6.20
C LYS A 67 -1.80 -5.87 7.19
N VAL A 68 -2.44 -6.96 6.76
CA VAL A 68 -2.68 -8.15 7.60
C VAL A 68 -1.36 -8.81 8.03
N ALA A 69 -0.39 -8.90 7.12
CA ALA A 69 0.94 -9.45 7.45
C ALA A 69 1.67 -8.64 8.54
N VAL A 70 1.43 -7.33 8.63
CA VAL A 70 1.96 -6.49 9.73
C VAL A 70 1.45 -6.97 11.09
N PHE A 71 0.17 -7.32 11.21
CA PHE A 71 -0.39 -7.84 12.46
C PHE A 71 0.20 -9.20 12.85
N VAL A 72 0.55 -10.04 11.87
CA VAL A 72 1.28 -11.30 12.13
C VAL A 72 2.65 -11.02 12.74
N LEU A 73 3.37 -10.03 12.24
CA LEU A 73 4.69 -9.64 12.76
C LEU A 73 4.60 -8.99 14.16
N ILE A 74 3.53 -8.23 14.42
CA ILE A 74 3.26 -7.70 15.78
C ILE A 74 2.91 -8.84 16.74
N GLY A 75 2.12 -9.82 16.31
CA GLY A 75 1.84 -11.03 17.09
C GLY A 75 3.11 -11.82 17.42
N MET A 76 4.04 -11.91 16.46
CA MET A 76 5.37 -12.48 16.69
C MET A 76 6.18 -11.67 17.71
N ALA A 77 6.18 -10.34 17.60
CA ALA A 77 6.86 -9.46 18.56
C ALA A 77 6.26 -9.59 19.98
N ALA A 78 4.94 -9.72 20.09
CA ALA A 78 4.27 -9.97 21.35
C ALA A 78 4.61 -11.36 21.93
N GLY A 79 4.75 -12.38 21.07
CA GLY A 79 5.25 -13.69 21.48
C GLY A 79 6.68 -13.66 22.01
N LEU A 80 7.56 -12.88 21.38
CA LEU A 80 8.92 -12.66 21.85
C LEU A 80 8.93 -11.91 23.20
N GLU A 81 8.17 -10.84 23.31
CA GLU A 81 8.00 -10.08 24.57
C GLU A 81 7.54 -11.00 25.72
N TYR A 82 6.54 -11.84 25.47
CA TYR A 82 6.08 -12.84 26.44
C TYR A 82 7.17 -13.84 26.83
N PHE A 83 7.96 -14.30 25.85
CA PHE A 83 9.09 -15.20 26.11
C PHE A 83 10.14 -14.54 27.02
N PHE A 84 10.52 -13.28 26.77
CA PHE A 84 11.46 -12.55 27.63
C PHE A 84 10.94 -12.39 29.07
N ILE A 85 9.67 -12.04 29.22
CA ILE A 85 9.01 -11.96 30.54
C ILE A 85 9.05 -13.31 31.24
N SER A 86 8.80 -14.41 30.51
CA SER A 86 8.79 -15.77 31.07
C SER A 86 10.16 -16.24 31.59
N VAL A 87 11.26 -15.71 31.03
CA VAL A 87 12.64 -15.99 31.49
C VAL A 87 13.12 -14.97 32.54
N GLY A 88 12.22 -14.14 33.08
CA GLY A 88 12.51 -13.18 34.14
C GLY A 88 13.17 -11.88 33.67
N GLN A 89 13.13 -11.58 32.36
CA GLN A 89 13.61 -10.33 31.80
C GLN A 89 12.42 -9.38 31.59
N GLU A 90 12.38 -8.27 32.33
CA GLU A 90 11.36 -7.25 32.13
C GLU A 90 11.76 -6.33 30.97
N THR A 91 11.14 -6.57 29.82
CA THR A 91 11.33 -5.78 28.59
C THR A 91 10.41 -4.56 28.52
N GLY A 92 9.40 -4.46 29.39
CA GLY A 92 8.55 -3.26 29.51
C GLY A 92 7.75 -2.90 28.25
N GLY A 93 7.51 -3.86 27.35
CA GLY A 93 6.84 -3.63 26.07
C GLY A 93 7.76 -3.13 24.96
N LEU A 94 9.08 -3.03 25.18
CA LEU A 94 10.03 -2.43 24.23
C LEU A 94 10.08 -3.14 22.87
N ILE A 95 9.93 -4.48 22.83
CA ILE A 95 10.02 -5.22 21.56
C ILE A 95 8.78 -4.92 20.72
N ILE A 96 7.59 -4.97 21.35
CA ILE A 96 6.33 -4.60 20.69
C ILE A 96 6.38 -3.14 20.24
N LEU A 97 6.87 -2.24 21.08
CA LEU A 97 7.00 -0.81 20.77
C LEU A 97 7.92 -0.58 19.56
N ALA A 98 9.10 -1.20 19.54
CA ALA A 98 10.07 -1.04 18.46
C ALA A 98 9.52 -1.58 17.12
N VAL A 99 8.99 -2.80 17.11
CA VAL A 99 8.44 -3.43 15.90
C VAL A 99 7.23 -2.66 15.38
N THR A 100 6.32 -2.26 16.27
CA THR A 100 5.11 -1.52 15.88
C THR A 100 5.47 -0.12 15.37
N SER A 101 6.43 0.57 15.99
CA SER A 101 6.90 1.88 15.56
C SER A 101 7.55 1.85 14.18
N PHE A 102 8.30 0.79 13.86
CA PHE A 102 8.83 0.57 12.51
C PHE A 102 7.70 0.53 11.46
N PHE A 103 6.61 -0.17 11.75
CA PHE A 103 5.46 -0.21 10.85
C PHE A 103 4.68 1.11 10.79
N ILE A 104 4.61 1.88 11.88
CA ILE A 104 4.03 3.23 11.86
C ILE A 104 4.79 4.13 10.88
N VAL A 105 6.13 4.12 10.94
CA VAL A 105 6.97 4.87 10.00
C VAL A 105 6.74 4.41 8.56
N ASN A 106 6.60 3.10 8.33
CA ASN A 106 6.30 2.56 7.00
C ASN A 106 4.96 3.02 6.42
N GLU A 107 3.93 3.16 7.25
CA GLU A 107 2.65 3.74 6.85
C GLU A 107 2.77 5.25 6.60
N GLY A 108 3.54 5.96 7.44
CA GLY A 108 3.86 7.38 7.23
C GLY A 108 4.55 7.64 5.89
N LEU A 109 5.51 6.79 5.49
CA LEU A 109 6.16 6.88 4.18
C LEU A 109 5.17 6.62 3.03
N SER A 110 4.25 5.67 3.19
CA SER A 110 3.20 5.37 2.20
C SER A 110 2.24 6.56 2.02
N ILE A 111 1.84 7.20 3.12
CA ILE A 111 1.04 8.44 3.08
C ILE A 111 1.80 9.54 2.35
N LEU A 112 3.08 9.73 2.68
CA LEU A 112 3.91 10.76 2.05
C LEU A 112 4.03 10.55 0.54
N GLU A 113 4.16 9.31 0.09
CA GLU A 113 4.18 8.94 -1.32
C GLU A 113 2.85 9.26 -2.01
N ASN A 114 1.72 8.88 -1.41
CA ASN A 114 0.38 9.20 -1.92
C ASN A 114 0.20 10.72 -2.07
N CYS A 115 0.64 11.49 -1.06
CA CYS A 115 0.63 12.95 -1.10
C CYS A 115 1.53 13.51 -2.22
N ALA A 116 2.73 12.98 -2.39
CA ALA A 116 3.65 13.38 -3.47
C ALA A 116 2.98 13.26 -4.84
N GLN A 117 2.32 12.12 -5.06
CA GLN A 117 1.66 11.79 -6.33
C GLN A 117 0.36 12.59 -6.54
N MET A 118 -0.24 13.14 -5.48
CA MET A 118 -1.33 14.11 -5.58
C MET A 118 -0.85 15.55 -5.89
N GLY A 119 0.46 15.79 -5.98
CA GLY A 119 1.04 17.09 -6.31
C GLY A 119 1.33 17.98 -5.10
N LEU A 120 1.37 17.43 -3.88
CA LEU A 120 1.83 18.19 -2.72
C LEU A 120 3.34 18.49 -2.87
N PRO A 121 3.78 19.75 -2.65
CA PRO A 121 5.19 20.10 -2.72
C PRO A 121 5.93 19.47 -1.53
N ILE A 122 6.70 18.42 -1.81
CA ILE A 122 7.52 17.71 -0.82
C ILE A 122 8.99 18.07 -1.03
N PRO A 123 9.76 18.32 0.05
CA PRO A 123 11.20 18.56 -0.04
C PRO A 123 11.93 17.49 -0.86
N PRO A 124 12.86 17.86 -1.74
CA PRO A 124 13.55 16.92 -2.62
C PRO A 124 14.35 15.85 -1.87
N VAL A 125 14.80 16.14 -0.64
CA VAL A 125 15.48 15.17 0.23
C VAL A 125 14.56 13.99 0.55
N LEU A 126 13.29 14.25 0.87
CA LEU A 126 12.31 13.20 1.18
C LEU A 126 11.94 12.42 -0.07
N TYR A 127 11.71 13.12 -1.19
CA TYR A 127 11.41 12.47 -2.47
C TYR A 127 12.53 11.54 -2.94
N ASN A 128 13.79 11.98 -2.83
CA ASN A 128 14.96 11.17 -3.20
C ASN A 128 15.14 9.95 -2.29
N SER A 129 14.82 10.08 -1.00
CA SER A 129 14.81 8.93 -0.08
C SER A 129 13.72 7.93 -0.45
N LEU A 130 12.52 8.40 -0.80
CA LEU A 130 11.43 7.54 -1.31
C LEU A 130 11.83 6.84 -2.62
N ASP A 131 12.43 7.55 -3.58
CA ASP A 131 12.88 6.97 -4.86
C ASP A 131 13.99 5.92 -4.68
N LYS A 132 14.91 6.14 -3.71
CA LYS A 132 15.93 5.14 -3.36
C LYS A 132 15.33 3.90 -2.70
N LEU A 133 14.36 4.06 -1.80
CA LEU A 133 13.60 2.95 -1.21
C LEU A 133 12.92 2.09 -2.29
N HIS A 134 12.43 2.70 -3.37
CA HIS A 134 11.84 1.98 -4.50
C HIS A 134 12.84 1.26 -5.41
N LYS A 135 14.10 1.73 -5.45
CA LYS A 135 15.17 1.15 -6.29
C LYS A 135 15.95 0.05 -5.56
N ASP A 136 15.86 -0.04 -4.24
CA ASP A 136 16.48 -1.11 -3.47
C ASP A 136 15.65 -2.41 -3.60
N PRO A 137 16.23 -3.53 -4.11
CA PRO A 137 15.51 -4.78 -4.36
C PRO A 137 15.03 -5.50 -3.08
N GLY A 138 15.23 -4.90 -1.90
CA GLY A 138 14.88 -5.48 -0.59
C GLY A 138 13.55 -5.01 0.00
N GLY A 139 12.82 -4.07 -0.60
CA GLY A 139 11.65 -3.49 0.08
C GLY A 139 10.67 -2.76 -0.83
N LYS A 140 9.54 -3.44 -1.10
CA LYS A 140 8.37 -2.93 -1.84
C LYS A 140 8.62 -2.68 -3.34
N GLU A 141 8.82 -3.76 -4.09
CA GLU A 141 8.17 -3.82 -5.41
C GLU A 141 6.64 -3.77 -5.20
N GLN A 142 6.09 -2.58 -5.45
CA GLN A 142 4.68 -2.38 -5.78
C GLN A 142 4.44 -2.39 -7.30
N SER A 143 5.38 -2.93 -8.08
CA SER A 143 4.97 -3.67 -9.26
C SER A 143 4.23 -4.89 -8.71
N MET A 144 2.90 -4.79 -8.53
CA MET A 144 2.07 -5.98 -8.70
C MET A 144 2.62 -6.58 -9.98
N ALA A 145 3.24 -7.77 -9.91
CA ALA A 145 3.73 -8.45 -11.08
C ALA A 145 2.60 -8.35 -12.10
N ARG A 146 2.73 -7.42 -13.05
CA ARG A 146 1.74 -7.25 -14.10
C ARG A 146 1.79 -8.61 -14.72
N ASP A 147 0.67 -9.31 -14.70
CA ASP A 147 0.60 -10.63 -15.34
C ASP A 147 1.35 -10.49 -16.67
N PRO A 148 2.41 -11.28 -16.90
CA PRO A 148 3.30 -11.06 -18.04
C PRO A 148 2.53 -11.04 -19.37
N LEU A 149 1.29 -11.55 -19.39
CA LEU A 149 0.36 -11.44 -20.49
C LEU A 149 -0.17 -10.02 -20.68
N LEU A 150 -0.50 -9.30 -19.60
CA LEU A 150 -1.01 -7.93 -19.61
C LEU A 150 0.08 -6.93 -20.03
N GLU A 151 1.35 -7.16 -19.64
CA GLU A 151 2.47 -6.36 -20.15
C GLU A 151 2.68 -6.58 -21.66
N LYS A 152 2.55 -7.83 -22.13
CA LYS A 152 2.61 -8.14 -23.57
C LYS A 152 1.45 -7.52 -24.34
N ILE A 153 0.24 -7.52 -23.76
CA ILE A 153 -0.94 -6.88 -24.36
C ILE A 153 -0.73 -5.37 -24.48
N ASP A 154 -0.31 -4.69 -23.41
CA ASP A 154 -0.05 -3.24 -23.44
C ASP A 154 1.04 -2.89 -24.47
N LYS A 155 2.17 -3.62 -24.51
CA LYS A 155 3.22 -3.41 -25.51
C LYS A 155 2.71 -3.63 -26.94
N ALA A 156 1.90 -4.66 -27.17
CA ALA A 156 1.33 -4.94 -28.48
C ALA A 156 0.33 -3.86 -28.92
N VAL A 157 -0.47 -3.32 -28.00
CA VAL A 157 -1.40 -2.22 -28.25
C VAL A 157 -0.63 -0.94 -28.57
N LEU A 158 0.40 -0.60 -27.79
CA LEU A 158 1.25 0.58 -28.00
C LEU A 158 1.95 0.54 -29.36
N ILE A 159 2.47 -0.62 -29.76
CA ILE A 159 3.09 -0.80 -31.08
C ILE A 159 2.06 -0.58 -32.20
N LYS A 160 0.84 -1.09 -32.06
CA LYS A 160 -0.23 -0.85 -33.05
C LYS A 160 -0.58 0.62 -33.17
N GLU A 161 -0.68 1.33 -32.05
CA GLU A 161 -1.02 2.74 -32.03
C GLU A 161 0.08 3.60 -32.67
N ILE A 162 1.35 3.30 -32.36
CA ILE A 162 2.52 3.94 -33.01
C ILE A 162 2.53 3.65 -34.53
N GLN A 163 2.24 2.42 -34.94
CA GLN A 163 2.16 2.06 -36.36
C GLN A 163 1.04 2.79 -37.08
N GLN A 164 -0.13 2.94 -36.45
CA GLN A 164 -1.25 3.70 -37.01
C GLN A 164 -0.87 5.18 -37.18
N VAL A 165 -0.31 5.80 -36.15
CA VAL A 165 0.16 7.20 -36.22
C VAL A 165 1.22 7.37 -37.31
N HIS A 166 2.15 6.42 -37.45
CA HIS A 166 3.17 6.47 -38.49
C HIS A 166 2.56 6.37 -39.91
N GLN A 167 1.57 5.50 -40.10
CA GLN A 167 0.85 5.36 -41.37
C GLN A 167 0.00 6.60 -41.69
N GLU A 168 -0.61 7.23 -40.70
CA GLU A 168 -1.35 8.48 -40.87
C GLU A 168 -0.41 9.64 -41.24
N ASN A 169 0.75 9.74 -40.60
CA ASN A 169 1.76 10.76 -40.92
C ASN A 169 2.32 10.60 -42.33
N ILE A 170 2.56 9.37 -42.80
CA ILE A 170 2.99 9.10 -44.18
C ILE A 170 1.91 9.56 -45.17
N LYS A 171 0.65 9.18 -44.94
CA LYS A 171 -0.48 9.60 -45.79
C LYS A 171 -0.71 11.11 -45.79
N GLN A 172 -0.44 11.80 -44.67
CA GLN A 172 -0.50 13.26 -44.63
C GLN A 172 0.64 13.88 -45.43
N THR A 173 1.86 13.35 -45.29
CA THR A 173 3.05 13.82 -46.02
C THR A 173 2.87 13.67 -47.54
N GLU A 174 2.27 12.56 -48.00
CA GLU A 174 1.94 12.31 -49.42
C GLU A 174 0.81 13.21 -49.95
N LYS A 175 -0.06 13.74 -49.09
CA LYS A 175 -1.15 14.67 -49.50
C LYS A 175 -0.71 16.13 -49.55
N THR A 176 0.41 16.47 -48.91
CA THR A 176 0.98 17.83 -48.87
C THR A 176 2.16 18.04 -49.84
N SER A 177 2.58 16.99 -50.56
CA SER A 177 3.57 17.05 -51.64
C SER A 177 2.91 16.99 -53.01
#